data_AF-A0A4Q9M9Y3-F1
#
_entry.id   AF-A0A4Q9M9Y3-F1
#
_cell.length_a   1.000
_cell.length_b   1.000
_cell.length_c   1.000
_cell.angle_alpha   90.00
_cell.angle_beta   90.00
_cell.angle_gamma   90.00
#
_symmetry.space_group_name_H-M   'P 1'
#
loop_
_entity.id
_entity.type
_entity.pdbx_description
1 polymer ?
#
loop_
_entity_poly.entity_id
_entity_poly.type
_entity_poly.pdbx_seq_one_letter_code
_entity_poly.pdbx_strand_id
1 'polypeptide(L)'
;RGETPLDARISSFARGGKIKAIPHDNVFRRLELTDLTAPEYTFTPHGIRTKLPVIPLSLALPQQPAEHDGKESHWYLVILGCEHDDYPGALLGQACVIPPSESGVEYLYQGLMAVMPIPQRGAVWPDIFALSPATIERYREHIQVKTVYISQPERTTPLSRDVLRRPHKTFNLVLLKETRDALRAQGYTAELQGPDEDHPTTYWLTLANDDQTITVEYQYTFEGDYNYRRWLRIKATVSILRPASGLAGGTEVEPSSVQWSDWCDPDGSWNASLLMEKVAFALPARQLTMQLSFDFAAPSHYFLRVEVV
;
A
#
# COMPACT_ATOMS: atom_id res chain seq x y z
N ARG A 1 2.75 1.77 2.50
CA ARG A 1 2.37 0.77 1.48
C ARG A 1 3.48 0.67 0.47
N GLY A 2 3.74 -0.51 -0.08
CA GLY A 2 4.76 -0.64 -1.12
C GLY A 2 4.33 0.05 -2.42
N GLU A 3 5.15 0.96 -2.93
CA GLU A 3 5.03 1.48 -4.30
C GLU A 3 5.07 0.29 -5.28
N THR A 4 4.48 0.35 -6.48
CA THR A 4 4.86 -0.66 -7.49
C THR A 4 6.22 -0.26 -8.08
N PRO A 5 7.05 -1.18 -8.60
CA PRO A 5 8.30 -0.81 -9.28
C PRO A 5 8.12 0.22 -10.41
N LEU A 6 6.89 0.39 -10.91
CA LEU A 6 6.51 1.36 -11.95
C LEU A 6 6.21 2.77 -11.41
N ASP A 7 6.05 2.94 -10.10
CA ASP A 7 5.76 4.24 -9.45
C ASP A 7 7.03 5.02 -9.03
N ALA A 8 8.22 4.47 -9.30
CA ALA A 8 9.51 5.08 -8.99
C ALA A 8 9.73 6.41 -9.74
N ARG A 9 10.32 7.44 -9.09
CA ARG A 9 10.42 8.80 -9.66
C ARG A 9 11.37 8.81 -10.85
N ILE A 10 11.03 9.57 -11.90
CA ILE A 10 11.96 9.93 -12.98
C ILE A 10 13.26 10.55 -12.42
N SER A 11 13.19 11.32 -11.34
CA SER A 11 14.39 11.85 -10.65
C SER A 11 15.18 10.81 -9.85
N SER A 12 14.62 9.65 -9.50
CA SER A 12 15.39 8.50 -9.00
C SER A 12 16.26 7.87 -10.10
N PHE A 13 15.87 8.00 -11.38
CA PHE A 13 16.69 7.53 -12.50
C PHE A 13 17.92 8.41 -12.75
N ALA A 14 17.97 9.64 -12.21
CA ALA A 14 19.15 10.50 -12.33
C ALA A 14 20.41 9.87 -11.70
N ARG A 15 20.23 8.93 -10.76
CA ARG A 15 21.30 8.09 -10.17
C ARG A 15 21.41 6.69 -10.80
N GLY A 16 20.45 6.30 -11.64
CA GLY A 16 20.40 5.02 -12.34
C GLY A 16 21.27 4.95 -13.59
N GLY A 17 21.96 6.04 -13.98
CA GLY A 17 22.81 6.07 -15.17
C GLY A 17 24.00 5.10 -15.16
N LYS A 18 24.29 4.49 -14.00
CA LYS A 18 25.30 3.44 -13.81
C LYS A 18 24.70 2.03 -13.74
N ILE A 19 23.39 1.87 -13.91
CA ILE A 19 22.74 0.56 -13.94
C ILE A 19 22.70 0.10 -15.38
N LYS A 20 23.23 -1.10 -15.64
CA LYS A 20 23.20 -1.72 -16.96
C LYS A 20 22.44 -3.04 -16.91
N ALA A 21 21.60 -3.25 -17.90
CA ALA A 21 20.94 -4.52 -18.12
C ALA A 21 21.98 -5.57 -18.53
N ILE A 22 21.85 -6.77 -17.99
CA ILE A 22 22.66 -7.92 -18.34
C ILE A 22 21.86 -8.78 -19.32
N PRO A 23 22.50 -9.33 -20.37
CA PRO A 23 21.85 -10.30 -21.23
C PRO A 23 21.21 -11.42 -20.42
N HIS A 24 20.00 -11.78 -20.81
CA HIS A 24 19.17 -12.76 -20.15
C HIS A 24 19.97 -14.03 -19.81
N ASP A 25 20.59 -14.68 -20.80
CA ASP A 25 21.40 -15.90 -20.66
C ASP A 25 22.52 -15.80 -19.60
N ASN A 26 23.11 -14.62 -19.41
CA ASN A 26 24.13 -14.41 -18.40
C ASN A 26 23.52 -14.44 -16.98
N VAL A 27 22.27 -13.99 -16.82
CA VAL A 27 21.53 -14.12 -15.56
C VAL A 27 21.27 -15.60 -15.27
N PHE A 28 20.83 -16.41 -16.25
CA PHE A 28 20.64 -17.87 -16.08
C PHE A 28 21.90 -18.57 -15.66
N ARG A 29 23.01 -18.28 -16.34
CA ARG A 29 24.30 -18.88 -16.02
C ARG A 29 24.75 -18.53 -14.60
N ARG A 30 24.47 -17.30 -14.14
CA ARG A 30 24.84 -16.86 -12.77
C ARG A 30 23.92 -17.47 -11.71
N LEU A 31 22.63 -17.63 -11.99
CA LEU A 31 21.67 -18.20 -11.04
C LEU A 31 21.64 -19.74 -11.06
N GLU A 32 22.12 -20.37 -12.14
CA GLU A 32 22.07 -21.81 -12.43
C GLU A 32 20.67 -22.42 -12.24
N LEU A 33 19.63 -21.64 -12.50
CA LEU A 33 18.25 -22.09 -12.44
C LEU A 33 17.86 -22.75 -13.76
N THR A 34 17.56 -24.05 -13.72
CA THR A 34 17.13 -24.84 -14.89
C THR A 34 15.71 -24.50 -15.36
N ASP A 35 14.86 -23.99 -14.46
CA ASP A 35 13.43 -23.76 -14.71
C ASP A 35 13.05 -22.29 -14.97
N LEU A 36 14.04 -21.40 -14.94
CA LEU A 36 13.79 -20.00 -15.24
C LEU A 36 13.56 -19.92 -16.77
N THR A 37 12.50 -19.25 -17.20
CA THR A 37 12.25 -18.95 -18.62
C THR A 37 12.52 -17.48 -18.89
N ALA A 38 12.61 -17.08 -20.17
CA ALA A 38 12.51 -15.68 -20.55
C ALA A 38 11.36 -14.97 -19.81
N PRO A 39 11.60 -13.82 -19.15
CA PRO A 39 10.52 -13.08 -18.53
C PRO A 39 9.54 -12.68 -19.62
N GLU A 40 8.40 -13.34 -19.58
CA GLU A 40 7.24 -12.98 -20.36
C GLU A 40 6.42 -11.99 -19.55
N TYR A 41 6.04 -10.88 -20.19
CA TYR A 41 5.20 -9.85 -19.59
C TYR A 41 3.83 -9.94 -20.24
N THR A 42 2.89 -10.60 -19.57
CA THR A 42 1.52 -10.74 -20.06
C THR A 42 0.64 -9.70 -19.38
N PHE A 43 -0.04 -8.87 -20.16
CA PHE A 43 -1.04 -7.95 -19.62
C PHE A 43 -2.33 -8.71 -19.28
N THR A 44 -2.80 -8.56 -18.06
CA THR A 44 -4.00 -9.22 -17.51
C THR A 44 -4.90 -8.18 -16.84
N PRO A 45 -6.17 -8.52 -16.51
CA PRO A 45 -7.00 -7.66 -15.68
C PRO A 45 -6.39 -7.33 -14.30
N HIS A 46 -5.42 -8.12 -13.83
CA HIS A 46 -4.72 -7.93 -12.56
C HIS A 46 -3.38 -7.16 -12.74
N GLY A 47 -3.16 -6.52 -13.90
CA GLY A 47 -1.90 -5.87 -14.24
C GLY A 47 -0.96 -6.78 -15.04
N ILE A 48 0.35 -6.58 -14.91
CA ILE A 48 1.36 -7.32 -15.67
C ILE A 48 1.73 -8.59 -14.91
N ARG A 49 1.35 -9.74 -15.46
CA ARG A 49 1.78 -11.05 -14.99
C ARG A 49 3.19 -11.35 -15.52
N THR A 50 4.09 -11.76 -14.64
CA THR A 50 5.45 -12.18 -15.00
C THR A 50 6.02 -13.21 -14.01
N LYS A 51 7.14 -13.83 -14.36
CA LYS A 51 7.88 -14.75 -13.50
C LYS A 51 9.20 -14.13 -13.07
N LEU A 52 9.48 -14.11 -11.77
CA LEU A 52 10.68 -13.50 -11.23
C LEU A 52 11.40 -14.45 -10.26
N PRO A 53 12.74 -14.51 -10.30
CA PRO A 53 13.54 -15.16 -9.27
C PRO A 53 13.53 -14.32 -7.99
N VAL A 54 13.20 -14.95 -6.87
CA VAL A 54 13.06 -14.31 -5.56
C VAL A 54 13.76 -15.11 -4.47
N ILE A 55 14.30 -14.41 -3.46
CA ILE A 55 14.89 -15.01 -2.26
C ILE A 55 14.02 -14.60 -1.06
N PRO A 56 13.43 -15.53 -0.30
CA PRO A 56 12.73 -15.20 0.93
C PRO A 56 13.69 -14.55 1.94
N LEU A 57 13.34 -13.36 2.43
CA LEU A 57 14.23 -12.59 3.30
C LEU A 57 14.38 -13.18 4.69
N SER A 58 13.39 -13.96 5.16
CA SER A 58 13.48 -14.73 6.40
C SER A 58 14.66 -15.71 6.41
N LEU A 59 15.08 -16.21 5.24
CA LEU A 59 16.22 -17.12 5.09
C LEU A 59 17.53 -16.35 4.89
N ALA A 60 17.46 -15.17 4.26
CA ALA A 60 18.63 -14.33 4.00
C ALA A 60 19.11 -13.57 5.24
N LEU A 61 18.20 -13.16 6.11
CA LEU A 61 18.45 -12.30 7.28
C LEU A 61 17.83 -12.91 8.55
N PRO A 62 18.43 -13.95 9.15
CA PRO A 62 17.86 -14.64 10.30
C PRO A 62 17.90 -13.85 11.63
N GLN A 63 18.41 -12.61 11.63
CA GLN A 63 18.64 -11.82 12.84
C GLN A 63 18.35 -10.33 12.59
N GLN A 64 17.08 -9.94 12.68
CA GLN A 64 16.71 -8.62 13.20
C GLN A 64 15.53 -8.75 14.14
N PRO A 65 15.62 -8.22 15.38
CA PRO A 65 14.47 -8.05 16.24
C PRO A 65 13.82 -6.67 16.02
N ALA A 66 12.48 -6.70 16.14
CA ALA A 66 11.56 -5.60 16.50
C ALA A 66 10.82 -4.84 15.37
N GLU A 67 9.49 -5.04 15.44
CA GLU A 67 8.38 -4.17 15.02
C GLU A 67 8.04 -4.06 13.53
N HIS A 68 7.24 -5.01 13.03
CA HIS A 68 5.83 -4.75 12.72
C HIS A 68 5.06 -6.05 12.46
N ASP A 69 4.12 -6.34 13.36
CA ASP A 69 2.83 -6.96 13.05
C ASP A 69 2.86 -8.24 12.18
N GLY A 70 3.36 -9.36 12.70
CA GLY A 70 3.06 -10.73 12.25
C GLY A 70 3.31 -11.11 10.77
N LYS A 71 3.85 -10.21 9.93
CA LYS A 71 3.90 -10.28 8.45
C LYS A 71 5.29 -10.62 7.88
N GLU A 72 6.23 -11.02 8.74
CA GLU A 72 7.65 -11.21 8.38
C GLU A 72 7.88 -12.28 7.29
N SER A 73 6.94 -13.20 7.07
CA SER A 73 7.06 -14.33 6.14
C SER A 73 6.80 -14.00 4.67
N HIS A 74 6.47 -12.75 4.32
CA HIS A 74 6.09 -12.35 2.95
C HIS A 74 7.06 -11.38 2.28
N TRP A 75 8.22 -11.18 2.90
CA TRP A 75 9.29 -10.35 2.34
C TRP A 75 10.21 -11.18 1.45
N TYR A 76 10.47 -10.65 0.26
CA TYR A 76 11.31 -11.27 -0.74
C TYR A 76 12.31 -10.26 -1.32
N LEU A 77 13.47 -10.75 -1.70
CA LEU A 77 14.40 -10.03 -2.55
C LEU A 77 14.24 -10.53 -3.98
N VAL A 78 13.69 -9.70 -4.86
CA VAL A 78 13.56 -9.98 -6.29
C VAL A 78 14.91 -9.76 -6.96
N ILE A 79 15.45 -10.77 -7.63
CA ILE A 79 16.70 -10.63 -8.39
C ILE A 79 16.39 -10.03 -9.76
N LEU A 80 17.00 -8.90 -10.06
CA LEU A 80 16.87 -8.17 -11.31
C LEU A 80 18.01 -8.54 -12.26
N GLY A 81 17.71 -8.59 -13.56
CA GLY A 81 18.67 -8.84 -14.63
C GLY A 81 19.57 -7.63 -14.94
N CYS A 82 20.04 -6.92 -13.93
CA CYS A 82 20.89 -5.74 -14.07
C CYS A 82 22.00 -5.72 -13.02
N GLU A 83 23.09 -5.02 -13.32
CA GLU A 83 24.18 -4.73 -12.39
C GLU A 83 24.48 -3.24 -12.38
N HIS A 84 25.14 -2.78 -11.32
CA HIS A 84 25.62 -1.41 -11.20
C HIS A 84 27.10 -1.35 -11.59
N ASP A 85 27.53 -0.31 -12.30
CA ASP A 85 28.91 -0.18 -12.81
C ASP A 85 29.96 -0.17 -11.70
N ASP A 86 29.63 0.41 -10.54
CA ASP A 86 30.51 0.42 -9.37
C ASP A 86 30.64 -0.97 -8.69
N TYR A 87 29.79 -1.94 -9.06
CA TYR A 87 29.75 -3.30 -8.51
C TYR A 87 29.66 -4.36 -9.63
N PRO A 88 30.68 -4.47 -10.49
CA PRO A 88 30.65 -5.39 -11.63
C PRO A 88 30.52 -6.84 -11.16
N GLY A 89 29.66 -7.60 -11.82
CA GLY A 89 29.38 -8.99 -11.46
C GLY A 89 28.32 -9.18 -10.38
N ALA A 90 27.95 -8.13 -9.64
CA ALA A 90 26.87 -8.20 -8.65
C ALA A 90 25.51 -7.89 -9.29
N LEU A 91 24.58 -8.84 -9.24
CA LEU A 91 23.20 -8.59 -9.69
C LEU A 91 22.48 -7.67 -8.71
N LEU A 92 21.51 -6.90 -9.18
CA LEU A 92 20.69 -6.07 -8.31
C LEU A 92 19.53 -6.88 -7.75
N GLY A 93 19.28 -6.75 -6.45
CA GLY A 93 18.12 -7.31 -5.75
C GLY A 93 17.22 -6.18 -5.26
N GLN A 94 15.92 -6.26 -5.49
CA GLN A 94 14.96 -5.29 -4.99
C GLN A 94 14.14 -5.90 -3.85
N ALA A 95 14.03 -5.19 -2.73
CA ALA A 95 13.17 -5.61 -1.63
C ALA A 95 11.71 -5.45 -2.03
N CYS A 96 10.93 -6.52 -1.87
CA CYS A 96 9.52 -6.56 -2.22
C CYS A 96 8.71 -7.37 -1.20
N VAL A 97 7.40 -7.15 -1.17
CA VAL A 97 6.44 -7.93 -0.41
C VAL A 97 5.53 -8.66 -1.40
N ILE A 98 5.36 -9.96 -1.19
CA ILE A 98 4.44 -10.81 -1.95
C ILE A 98 3.48 -11.47 -0.95
N PRO A 99 2.32 -10.84 -0.66
CA PRO A 99 1.33 -11.41 0.23
C PRO A 99 0.73 -12.70 -0.34
N PRO A 100 0.30 -13.65 0.51
CA PRO A 100 -0.38 -14.85 0.07
C PRO A 100 -1.74 -14.48 -0.51
N SER A 101 -2.17 -15.25 -1.51
CA SER A 101 -3.42 -14.99 -2.23
C SER A 101 -4.23 -16.27 -2.34
N GLU A 102 -5.47 -16.24 -1.83
CA GLU A 102 -6.42 -17.35 -1.94
C GLU A 102 -6.86 -17.59 -3.39
N SER A 103 -6.82 -16.55 -4.24
CA SER A 103 -7.16 -16.64 -5.66
C SER A 103 -5.99 -17.09 -6.55
N GLY A 104 -4.80 -17.30 -5.97
CA GLY A 104 -3.57 -17.59 -6.72
C GLY A 104 -2.98 -16.38 -7.44
N VAL A 105 -3.53 -15.18 -7.23
CA VAL A 105 -3.02 -13.92 -7.79
C VAL A 105 -2.12 -13.24 -6.76
N GLU A 106 -0.82 -13.53 -6.81
CA GLU A 106 0.19 -12.96 -5.91
C GLU A 106 0.71 -11.62 -6.46
N TYR A 107 0.33 -10.51 -5.82
CA TYR A 107 0.78 -9.17 -6.22
C TYR A 107 2.17 -8.84 -5.68
N LEU A 108 2.99 -8.18 -6.50
CA LEU A 108 4.31 -7.68 -6.14
C LEU A 108 4.23 -6.22 -5.71
N TYR A 109 4.58 -5.95 -4.44
CA TYR A 109 4.69 -4.60 -3.90
C TYR A 109 6.15 -4.28 -3.58
N GLN A 110 6.63 -3.08 -3.93
CA GLN A 110 7.97 -2.63 -3.56
C GLN A 110 8.06 -2.46 -2.05
N GLY A 111 9.10 -3.01 -1.45
CA GLY A 111 9.38 -2.86 -0.04
C GLY A 111 10.47 -1.82 0.21
N LEU A 112 10.40 -1.14 1.35
CA LEU A 112 11.51 -0.38 1.91
C LEU A 112 11.89 -1.08 3.22
N MET A 113 13.14 -1.54 3.32
CA MET A 113 13.64 -2.21 4.52
C MET A 113 14.69 -1.37 5.21
N ALA A 114 14.62 -1.30 6.55
CA ALA A 114 15.71 -0.77 7.35
C ALA A 114 16.84 -1.81 7.42
N VAL A 115 18.05 -1.38 7.10
CA VAL A 115 19.24 -2.18 7.41
C VAL A 115 19.70 -1.81 8.82
N MET A 116 19.56 -2.78 9.71
CA MET A 116 20.02 -2.75 11.10
C MET A 116 21.08 -3.85 11.32
N PRO A 117 22.18 -3.57 12.05
CA PRO A 117 22.53 -2.26 12.57
C PRO A 117 22.80 -1.25 11.45
N ILE A 118 22.59 0.04 11.76
CA ILE A 118 22.74 1.14 10.79
C ILE A 118 24.08 0.97 10.06
N PRO A 119 24.07 0.84 8.73
CA PRO A 119 25.28 0.51 8.00
C PRO A 119 26.26 1.68 8.08
N GLN A 120 27.55 1.39 8.29
CA GLN A 120 28.61 2.41 8.29
C GLN A 120 28.76 3.10 6.92
N ARG A 121 28.27 2.47 5.84
CA ARG A 121 28.24 2.96 4.48
C ARG A 121 26.95 2.55 3.79
N GLY A 122 26.30 3.47 3.09
CA GLY A 122 25.06 3.21 2.33
C GLY A 122 23.84 3.88 2.95
N ALA A 123 22.68 3.70 2.31
CA ALA A 123 21.41 4.20 2.83
C ALA A 123 20.94 3.35 4.01
N VAL A 124 20.24 3.97 4.97
CA VAL A 124 19.57 3.27 6.08
C VAL A 124 18.36 2.47 5.58
N TRP A 125 17.74 2.94 4.49
CA TRP A 125 16.55 2.35 3.87
C TRP A 125 16.77 2.04 2.38
N PRO A 126 17.67 1.10 2.03
CA PRO A 126 17.86 0.73 0.64
C PRO A 126 16.66 -0.05 0.10
N ASP A 127 16.19 0.35 -1.08
CA ASP A 127 15.22 -0.37 -1.91
C ASP A 127 15.91 -1.38 -2.84
N ILE A 128 17.18 -1.13 -3.19
CA ILE A 128 18.01 -1.95 -4.07
C ILE A 128 19.31 -2.38 -3.36
N PHE A 129 19.67 -3.66 -3.53
CA PHE A 129 20.84 -4.31 -2.95
C PHE A 129 21.74 -4.87 -4.05
N ALA A 130 23.06 -4.74 -3.90
CA ALA A 130 24.00 -5.44 -4.77
C ALA A 130 24.24 -6.86 -4.24
N LEU A 131 23.85 -7.86 -5.03
CA LEU A 131 24.02 -9.28 -4.75
C LEU A 131 25.31 -9.78 -5.40
N SER A 132 26.36 -9.85 -4.59
CA SER A 132 27.64 -10.40 -5.04
C SER A 132 27.49 -11.86 -5.50
N PRO A 133 28.37 -12.37 -6.39
CA PRO A 133 28.37 -13.78 -6.76
C PRO A 133 28.43 -14.73 -5.55
N ALA A 134 29.18 -14.38 -4.50
CA ALA A 134 29.24 -15.16 -3.27
C ALA A 134 27.90 -15.17 -2.49
N THR A 135 27.16 -14.06 -2.55
CA THR A 135 25.80 -13.97 -1.97
C THR A 135 24.84 -14.85 -2.74
N ILE A 136 24.87 -14.80 -4.07
CA ILE A 136 24.02 -15.63 -4.94
C ILE A 136 24.30 -17.11 -4.69
N GLU A 137 25.58 -17.51 -4.63
CA GLU A 137 25.98 -18.90 -4.33
C GLU A 137 25.43 -19.36 -2.98
N ARG A 138 25.59 -18.54 -1.94
CA ARG A 138 25.13 -18.88 -0.59
C ARG A 138 23.62 -19.11 -0.50
N TYR A 139 22.83 -18.36 -1.26
CA TYR A 139 21.38 -18.43 -1.23
C TYR A 139 20.79 -19.20 -2.40
N ARG A 140 21.62 -19.85 -3.24
CA ARG A 140 21.23 -20.50 -4.49
C ARG A 140 20.07 -21.48 -4.31
N GLU A 141 20.17 -22.37 -3.33
CA GLU A 141 19.14 -23.38 -3.01
C GLU A 141 17.81 -22.77 -2.53
N HIS A 142 17.82 -21.50 -2.13
CA HIS A 142 16.65 -20.78 -1.63
C HIS A 142 16.04 -19.85 -2.69
N ILE A 143 16.64 -19.75 -3.88
CA ILE A 143 16.08 -18.93 -4.97
C ILE A 143 14.87 -19.67 -5.54
N GLN A 144 13.72 -19.01 -5.49
CA GLN A 144 12.46 -19.53 -6.01
C GLN A 144 12.02 -18.73 -7.23
N VAL A 145 11.44 -19.37 -8.23
CA VAL A 145 10.80 -18.68 -9.35
C VAL A 145 9.32 -18.52 -9.04
N LYS A 146 8.88 -17.28 -8.76
CA LYS A 146 7.47 -16.97 -8.47
C LYS A 146 6.78 -16.31 -9.65
N THR A 147 5.52 -16.69 -9.88
CA THR A 147 4.63 -15.95 -10.78
C THR A 147 3.98 -14.83 -9.99
N VAL A 148 4.21 -13.58 -10.39
CA VAL A 148 3.71 -12.41 -9.68
C VAL A 148 2.95 -11.47 -10.62
N TYR A 149 2.11 -10.63 -10.03
CA TYR A 149 1.34 -9.61 -10.72
C TYR A 149 1.82 -8.24 -10.29
N ILE A 150 2.36 -7.47 -11.23
CA ILE A 150 2.68 -6.06 -11.03
C ILE A 150 1.39 -5.30 -11.32
N SER A 151 0.74 -4.80 -10.27
CA SER A 151 -0.46 -3.98 -10.41
C SER A 151 -0.16 -2.82 -11.34
N GLN A 152 -0.96 -2.67 -12.39
CA GLN A 152 -1.03 -1.40 -13.09
C GLN A 152 -2.06 -0.58 -12.34
N PRO A 153 -1.71 0.52 -11.66
CA PRO A 153 -2.75 1.46 -11.29
C PRO A 153 -3.50 1.83 -12.57
N GLU A 154 -4.84 1.77 -12.52
CA GLU A 154 -5.68 2.36 -13.56
C GLU A 154 -5.07 3.70 -13.94
N ARG A 155 -4.87 3.94 -15.24
CA ARG A 155 -4.15 5.08 -15.83
C ARG A 155 -4.68 6.44 -15.36
N THR A 156 -4.51 6.72 -14.09
CA THR A 156 -4.64 8.00 -13.46
C THR A 156 -3.28 8.62 -13.63
N THR A 157 -3.27 9.83 -14.19
CA THR A 157 -2.04 10.59 -14.43
C THR A 157 -1.21 10.58 -13.14
N PRO A 158 0.00 10.02 -13.14
CA PRO A 158 0.78 9.90 -11.92
C PRO A 158 0.94 11.29 -11.31
N LEU A 159 0.44 11.44 -10.08
CA LEU A 159 0.53 12.69 -9.34
C LEU A 159 2.02 13.06 -9.22
N SER A 160 2.40 14.25 -9.69
CA SER A 160 3.77 14.72 -9.54
C SER A 160 4.12 14.75 -8.05
N ARG A 161 5.31 14.26 -7.68
CA ARG A 161 5.79 14.27 -6.29
C ARG A 161 5.88 15.68 -5.69
N ASP A 162 6.00 16.71 -6.53
CA ASP A 162 5.93 18.09 -6.07
C ASP A 162 4.56 18.43 -5.47
N VAL A 163 3.51 17.71 -5.85
CA VAL A 163 2.17 17.83 -5.29
C VAL A 163 2.07 17.06 -3.96
N LEU A 164 2.63 15.86 -3.90
CA LEU A 164 2.66 15.01 -2.69
C LEU A 164 3.59 15.55 -1.59
N ARG A 165 4.49 16.48 -1.92
CA ARG A 165 5.35 17.19 -0.95
C ARG A 165 4.72 18.44 -0.37
N ARG A 166 3.60 18.90 -0.96
CA ARG A 166 2.99 20.13 -0.48
C ARG A 166 2.44 19.90 0.92
N PRO A 167 2.71 20.82 1.85
CA PRO A 167 2.18 20.71 3.19
C PRO A 167 0.64 20.71 3.15
N HIS A 168 0.04 19.73 3.81
CA HIS A 168 -1.37 19.80 4.15
C HIS A 168 -1.59 20.92 5.17
N LYS A 169 -2.58 21.76 4.88
CA LYS A 169 -3.09 22.77 5.81
C LYS A 169 -4.47 22.40 6.35
N THR A 170 -5.17 21.56 5.62
CA THR A 170 -6.55 21.12 5.88
C THR A 170 -6.67 19.67 5.40
N PHE A 171 -7.78 19.03 5.76
CA PHE A 171 -8.12 17.70 5.28
C PHE A 171 -9.54 17.77 4.72
N ASN A 172 -9.66 17.58 3.40
CA ASN A 172 -10.89 17.67 2.63
C ASN A 172 -11.23 16.31 2.05
N LEU A 173 -12.38 15.77 2.43
CA LEU A 173 -12.89 14.51 1.88
C LEU A 173 -13.80 14.77 0.69
N VAL A 174 -13.60 13.97 -0.36
CA VAL A 174 -14.43 13.98 -1.56
C VAL A 174 -14.94 12.57 -1.81
N LEU A 175 -16.26 12.41 -1.84
CA LEU A 175 -16.89 11.16 -2.24
C LEU A 175 -17.14 11.17 -3.75
N LEU A 176 -16.43 10.32 -4.49
CA LEU A 176 -16.53 10.24 -5.95
C LEU A 176 -17.92 9.80 -6.40
N LYS A 177 -18.32 10.25 -7.59
CA LYS A 177 -19.59 9.84 -8.22
C LYS A 177 -19.65 8.32 -8.41
N GLU A 178 -18.55 7.71 -8.86
CA GLU A 178 -18.45 6.25 -9.04
C GLU A 178 -18.71 5.51 -7.73
N THR A 179 -18.13 5.96 -6.60
CA THR A 179 -18.39 5.40 -5.28
C THR A 179 -19.86 5.55 -4.89
N ARG A 180 -20.47 6.71 -5.15
CA ARG A 180 -21.92 6.93 -4.91
C ARG A 180 -22.79 6.02 -5.74
N ASP A 181 -22.46 5.85 -7.02
CA ASP A 181 -23.20 5.01 -7.96
C ASP A 181 -23.08 3.52 -7.57
N ALA A 182 -21.90 3.07 -7.12
CA ALA A 182 -21.69 1.73 -6.59
C ALA A 182 -22.49 1.46 -5.31
N LEU A 183 -22.47 2.40 -4.35
CA LEU A 183 -23.28 2.30 -3.12
C LEU A 183 -24.78 2.30 -3.43
N ARG A 184 -25.21 3.11 -4.40
CA ARG A 184 -26.59 3.15 -4.88
C ARG A 184 -27.01 1.84 -5.54
N ALA A 185 -26.13 1.22 -6.33
CA ALA A 185 -26.39 -0.10 -6.91
C ALA A 185 -26.60 -1.19 -5.84
N GLN A 186 -26.04 -1.00 -4.64
CA GLN A 186 -26.26 -1.85 -3.47
C GLN A 186 -27.48 -1.44 -2.62
N GLY A 187 -28.25 -0.44 -3.05
CA GLY A 187 -29.44 0.04 -2.33
C GLY A 187 -29.17 1.09 -1.25
N TYR A 188 -27.96 1.63 -1.14
CA TYR A 188 -27.64 2.70 -0.19
C TYR A 188 -27.69 4.08 -0.82
N THR A 189 -28.28 5.03 -0.10
CA THR A 189 -28.11 6.47 -0.37
C THR A 189 -26.92 6.97 0.44
N ALA A 190 -25.94 7.58 -0.23
CA ALA A 190 -24.71 8.05 0.39
C ALA A 190 -24.63 9.59 0.41
N GLU A 191 -24.50 10.16 1.60
CA GLU A 191 -24.35 11.60 1.81
C GLU A 191 -23.08 11.89 2.61
N LEU A 192 -22.20 12.73 2.07
CA LEU A 192 -20.99 13.20 2.76
C LEU A 192 -21.21 14.63 3.20
N GLN A 193 -21.19 14.85 4.52
CA GLN A 193 -21.26 16.15 5.16
C GLN A 193 -19.84 16.57 5.60
N GLY A 194 -19.51 17.83 5.33
CA GLY A 194 -18.25 18.43 5.72
C GLY A 194 -18.24 18.93 7.16
N PRO A 195 -17.11 19.49 7.62
CA PRO A 195 -16.98 20.06 8.95
C PRO A 195 -17.88 21.28 9.12
N ASP A 196 -18.39 21.46 10.33
CA ASP A 196 -19.18 22.61 10.74
C ASP A 196 -18.43 23.47 11.79
N GLU A 197 -19.06 24.53 12.29
CA GLU A 197 -18.43 25.45 13.25
C GLU A 197 -18.13 24.77 14.60
N ASP A 198 -18.93 23.77 14.99
CA ASP A 198 -18.77 23.06 16.26
C ASP A 198 -17.74 21.92 16.16
N HIS A 199 -17.58 21.33 14.97
CA HIS A 199 -16.68 20.21 14.68
C HIS A 199 -15.83 20.49 13.44
N PRO A 200 -14.87 21.44 13.51
CA PRO A 200 -14.10 21.91 12.35
C PRO A 200 -13.15 20.85 11.76
N THR A 201 -12.97 19.71 12.42
CA THR A 201 -12.08 18.63 12.01
C THR A 201 -12.82 17.31 11.77
N THR A 202 -14.14 17.35 11.61
CA THR A 202 -14.97 16.16 11.51
C THR A 202 -15.75 16.13 10.19
N TYR A 203 -15.82 14.95 9.56
CA TYR A 203 -16.69 14.68 8.42
C TYR A 203 -17.65 13.55 8.77
N TRP A 204 -18.85 13.58 8.20
CA TRP A 204 -19.82 12.50 8.37
C TRP A 204 -20.21 11.92 7.03
N LEU A 205 -20.05 10.61 6.88
CA LEU A 205 -20.65 9.86 5.79
C LEU A 205 -21.86 9.10 6.33
N THR A 206 -23.04 9.40 5.79
CA THR A 206 -24.27 8.68 6.08
C THR A 206 -24.62 7.78 4.91
N LEU A 207 -24.77 6.48 5.17
CA LEU A 207 -25.29 5.49 4.24
C LEU A 207 -26.65 5.01 4.75
N ALA A 208 -27.72 5.32 4.03
CA ALA A 208 -29.07 4.96 4.43
C ALA A 208 -29.70 3.98 3.42
N ASN A 209 -30.35 2.94 3.93
CA ASN A 209 -31.28 2.10 3.19
C ASN A 209 -32.54 1.84 4.03
N ASP A 210 -33.48 1.05 3.51
CA ASP A 210 -34.76 0.79 4.18
C ASP A 210 -34.60 0.04 5.53
N ASP A 211 -33.51 -0.72 5.70
CA ASP A 211 -33.27 -1.57 6.87
C ASP A 211 -32.45 -0.88 7.98
N GLN A 212 -31.55 0.03 7.59
CA GLN A 212 -30.52 0.58 8.48
C GLN A 212 -29.90 1.87 7.95
N THR A 213 -29.42 2.67 8.90
CA THR A 213 -28.57 3.83 8.65
C THR A 213 -27.19 3.55 9.25
N ILE A 214 -26.15 3.66 8.42
CA ILE A 214 -24.76 3.56 8.85
C ILE A 214 -24.19 4.98 8.83
N THR A 215 -23.64 5.42 9.95
CA THR A 215 -22.95 6.70 10.06
C THR A 215 -21.48 6.45 10.29
N VAL A 216 -20.64 7.12 9.52
CA VAL A 216 -19.18 7.09 9.68
C VAL A 216 -18.70 8.48 9.99
N GLU A 217 -18.21 8.67 11.21
CA GLU A 217 -17.61 9.91 11.67
C GLU A 217 -16.10 9.85 11.46
N TYR A 218 -15.55 10.74 10.63
CA TYR A 218 -14.12 10.88 10.40
C TYR A 218 -13.59 12.10 11.14
N GLN A 219 -12.78 11.87 12.17
CA GLN A 219 -12.06 12.93 12.88
C GLN A 219 -10.60 12.93 12.41
N TYR A 220 -10.05 14.10 12.10
CA TYR A 220 -8.63 14.21 11.75
C TYR A 220 -7.88 15.19 12.66
N THR A 221 -6.60 14.90 12.89
CA THR A 221 -5.68 15.82 13.56
C THR A 221 -4.41 15.99 12.77
N PHE A 222 -3.91 17.23 12.72
CA PHE A 222 -2.55 17.52 12.28
C PHE A 222 -1.69 17.76 13.50
N GLU A 223 -0.72 16.86 13.71
CA GLU A 223 0.32 17.06 14.72
C GLU A 223 1.58 17.52 13.99
N GLY A 224 2.17 18.62 14.44
CA GLY A 224 3.47 19.05 13.97
C GLY A 224 4.29 19.51 15.13
N ASP A 225 5.44 18.89 15.39
CA ASP A 225 6.49 19.54 16.17
C ASP A 225 7.88 18.89 16.06
N TYR A 226 8.90 19.66 16.46
CA TYR A 226 10.35 19.41 16.55
C TYR A 226 10.90 18.40 15.54
N ASN A 227 11.56 18.91 14.49
CA ASN A 227 12.22 18.22 13.35
C ASN A 227 11.51 18.33 11.99
N TYR A 228 10.61 19.30 11.81
CA TYR A 228 9.94 19.59 10.53
C TYR A 228 9.04 18.45 9.99
N ARG A 229 8.75 17.43 10.83
CA ARG A 229 7.82 16.35 10.51
C ARG A 229 6.38 16.81 10.73
N ARG A 230 5.50 16.44 9.82
CA ARG A 230 4.05 16.66 9.96
C ARG A 230 3.34 15.33 9.94
N TRP A 231 2.46 15.12 10.90
CA TRP A 231 1.63 13.93 11.04
C TRP A 231 0.18 14.27 10.73
N LEU A 232 -0.47 13.40 9.97
CA LEU A 232 -1.91 13.36 9.78
C LEU A 232 -2.40 12.09 10.48
N ARG A 233 -3.32 12.23 11.42
CA ARG A 233 -4.05 11.10 12.00
C ARG A 233 -5.50 11.23 11.64
N ILE A 234 -6.11 10.14 11.19
CA ILE A 234 -7.53 10.08 10.86
C ILE A 234 -8.12 8.93 11.67
N LYS A 235 -9.21 9.18 12.39
CA LYS A 235 -9.98 8.16 13.09
C LYS A 235 -11.38 8.12 12.47
N ALA A 236 -11.81 6.95 12.02
CA ALA A 236 -13.21 6.73 11.65
C ALA A 236 -13.92 5.96 12.74
N THR A 237 -15.07 6.45 13.18
CA THR A 237 -15.99 5.74 14.08
C THR A 237 -17.24 5.39 13.28
N VAL A 238 -17.56 4.10 13.20
CA VAL A 238 -18.70 3.58 12.45
C VAL A 238 -19.79 3.17 13.44
N SER A 239 -20.98 3.72 13.27
CA SER A 239 -22.18 3.42 14.06
C SER A 239 -23.29 2.94 13.14
N ILE A 240 -24.10 1.99 13.61
CA ILE A 240 -25.26 1.47 12.86
C ILE A 240 -26.52 1.70 13.68
N LEU A 241 -27.46 2.42 13.09
CA LEU A 241 -28.80 2.62 13.63
C LEU A 241 -29.80 1.81 12.81
N ARG A 242 -30.63 1.03 13.48
CA ARG A 242 -31.72 0.28 12.85
C ARG A 242 -33.08 0.83 13.25
N PRO A 243 -34.00 1.09 12.31
CA PRO A 243 -35.39 1.38 12.64
C PRO A 243 -35.97 0.17 13.40
N ALA A 244 -36.50 0.38 14.61
CA ALA A 244 -37.23 -0.67 15.28
C ALA A 244 -38.59 -0.85 14.59
N SER A 245 -38.94 -2.10 14.26
CA SER A 245 -40.30 -2.44 13.82
C SER A 245 -41.31 -2.12 14.94
N GLY A 246 -41.86 -0.91 14.92
CA GLY A 246 -43.11 -0.57 15.62
C GLY A 246 -43.05 0.24 16.92
N LEU A 247 -41.88 0.65 17.44
CA LEU A 247 -41.81 1.61 18.56
C LEU A 247 -40.67 2.61 18.36
N ALA A 248 -40.91 3.87 18.71
CA ALA A 248 -39.96 4.97 18.60
C ALA A 248 -38.71 4.71 19.45
N GLY A 249 -37.68 4.14 18.83
CA GLY A 249 -36.37 3.86 19.44
C GLY A 249 -35.61 2.85 18.59
N GLY A 250 -34.70 3.33 17.74
CA GLY A 250 -33.86 2.45 16.94
C GLY A 250 -32.89 1.62 17.79
N THR A 251 -32.53 0.43 17.33
CA THR A 251 -31.45 -0.35 17.96
C THR A 251 -30.12 0.12 17.42
N GLU A 252 -29.29 0.70 18.29
CA GLU A 252 -27.93 1.11 17.97
C GLU A 252 -26.98 -0.06 18.24
N VAL A 253 -26.16 -0.41 17.25
CA VAL A 253 -25.09 -1.41 17.38
C VAL A 253 -23.86 -0.71 17.97
N GLU A 254 -23.12 -1.41 18.84
CA GLU A 254 -21.90 -0.87 19.44
C GLU A 254 -20.94 -0.35 18.36
N PRO A 255 -20.49 0.92 18.47
CA PRO A 255 -19.68 1.53 17.44
C PRO A 255 -18.29 0.87 17.37
N SER A 256 -17.75 0.79 16.16
CA SER A 256 -16.40 0.29 15.92
C SER A 256 -15.54 1.36 15.27
N SER A 257 -14.27 1.44 15.63
CA SER A 257 -13.38 2.48 15.14
C SER A 257 -12.11 1.93 14.50
N VAL A 258 -11.65 2.60 13.44
CA VAL A 258 -10.40 2.35 12.76
C VAL A 258 -9.59 3.63 12.65
N GLN A 259 -8.27 3.51 12.56
CA GLN A 259 -7.37 4.65 12.56
C GLN A 259 -6.30 4.53 11.48
N TRP A 260 -6.00 5.66 10.85
CA TRP A 260 -4.90 5.81 9.90
C TRP A 260 -3.92 6.86 10.42
N SER A 261 -2.66 6.68 10.06
CA SER A 261 -1.64 7.70 10.22
C SER A 261 -0.84 7.87 8.94
N ASP A 262 -0.51 9.12 8.64
CA ASP A 262 0.39 9.50 7.56
C ASP A 262 1.37 10.56 8.07
N TRP A 263 2.52 10.66 7.43
CA TRP A 263 3.52 11.65 7.80
C TRP A 263 4.34 12.12 6.60
N CYS A 264 4.81 13.37 6.70
CA CYS A 264 5.71 13.96 5.72
C CYS A 264 6.86 14.66 6.42
N ASP A 265 8.08 14.32 6.01
CA ASP A 265 9.33 15.02 6.34
C ASP A 265 9.70 16.01 5.23
N PRO A 266 10.65 16.95 5.44
CA PRO A 266 11.09 17.89 4.40
C PRO A 266 11.52 17.23 3.08
N ASP A 267 12.10 16.02 3.17
CA ASP A 267 12.53 15.22 2.03
C ASP A 267 11.51 14.14 1.61
N GLY A 268 10.52 13.86 2.47
CA GLY A 268 9.47 12.86 2.30
C GLY A 268 8.28 13.37 1.49
N SER A 269 7.31 12.50 1.25
CA SER A 269 6.04 12.84 0.59
C SER A 269 4.90 12.13 1.30
N TRP A 270 3.72 12.74 1.32
CA TRP A 270 2.50 12.08 1.80
C TRP A 270 2.23 10.80 1.02
N ASN A 271 1.59 9.83 1.67
CA ASN A 271 1.22 8.59 1.00
C ASN A 271 0.14 8.86 -0.06
N ALA A 272 0.32 8.29 -1.25
CA ALA A 272 -0.67 8.43 -2.33
C ALA A 272 -1.99 7.73 -2.00
N SER A 273 -1.98 6.75 -1.10
CA SER A 273 -3.17 6.03 -0.65
C SER A 273 -2.95 5.49 0.78
N LEU A 274 -3.94 5.68 1.65
CA LEU A 274 -3.99 5.10 2.97
C LEU A 274 -4.63 3.71 2.91
N LEU A 275 -4.12 2.79 3.74
CA LEU A 275 -4.49 1.38 3.72
C LEU A 275 -6.01 1.17 3.89
N MET A 276 -6.50 0.11 3.26
CA MET A 276 -7.90 -0.28 3.39
C MET A 276 -8.10 -1.00 4.71
N GLU A 277 -8.88 -0.38 5.58
CA GLU A 277 -9.27 -0.93 6.88
C GLU A 277 -10.67 -1.52 6.81
N LYS A 278 -10.88 -2.60 7.55
CA LYS A 278 -12.15 -3.34 7.56
C LYS A 278 -12.80 -3.22 8.92
N VAL A 279 -14.10 -2.94 8.92
CA VAL A 279 -14.95 -2.91 10.10
C VAL A 279 -16.06 -3.91 9.90
N ALA A 280 -16.24 -4.85 10.82
CA ALA A 280 -17.25 -5.89 10.71
C ALA A 280 -18.23 -5.83 11.88
N PHE A 281 -19.51 -5.91 11.59
CA PHE A 281 -20.60 -5.93 12.57
C PHE A 281 -21.39 -7.22 12.45
N ALA A 282 -21.58 -7.90 13.59
CA ALA A 282 -22.48 -9.04 13.68
C ALA A 282 -23.92 -8.54 13.86
N LEU A 283 -24.75 -8.68 12.82
CA LEU A 283 -26.18 -8.38 12.88
C LEU A 283 -26.95 -9.72 13.00
N PRO A 284 -28.14 -9.74 13.65
CA PRO A 284 -28.90 -10.98 13.89
C PRO A 284 -29.14 -11.89 12.68
N ALA A 285 -29.16 -11.34 11.46
CA ALA A 285 -29.42 -12.08 10.23
C ALA A 285 -28.26 -12.07 9.22
N ARG A 286 -27.21 -11.26 9.44
CA ARG A 286 -26.08 -11.12 8.50
C ARG A 286 -24.86 -10.52 9.20
N GLN A 287 -23.68 -10.77 8.67
CA GLN A 287 -22.52 -9.97 8.97
C GLN A 287 -22.47 -8.80 7.98
N LEU A 288 -22.24 -7.59 8.46
CA LEU A 288 -22.00 -6.43 7.61
C LEU A 288 -20.53 -6.08 7.71
N THR A 289 -19.81 -6.09 6.59
CA THR A 289 -18.42 -5.64 6.53
C THR A 289 -18.33 -4.35 5.75
N MET A 290 -17.63 -3.37 6.29
CA MET A 290 -17.36 -2.11 5.62
C MET A 290 -15.86 -1.93 5.44
N GLN A 291 -15.46 -1.52 4.25
CA GLN A 291 -14.05 -1.28 3.92
C GLN A 291 -13.87 0.21 3.65
N LEU A 292 -12.90 0.81 4.33
CA LEU A 292 -12.63 2.24 4.32
C LEU A 292 -11.19 2.51 3.90
N SER A 293 -11.00 3.42 2.95
CA SER A 293 -9.67 3.90 2.55
C SER A 293 -9.72 5.32 1.98
N PHE A 294 -8.54 5.92 1.84
CA PHE A 294 -8.38 7.27 1.29
C PHE A 294 -7.33 7.25 0.19
N ASP A 295 -7.61 7.90 -0.93
CA ASP A 295 -6.61 8.17 -1.96
C ASP A 295 -6.31 9.66 -2.00
N PHE A 296 -5.03 10.02 -2.10
CA PHE A 296 -4.63 11.40 -2.30
C PHE A 296 -5.13 11.87 -3.66
N ALA A 297 -5.93 12.94 -3.67
CA ALA A 297 -6.41 13.58 -4.89
C ALA A 297 -5.54 14.77 -5.27
N ALA A 298 -5.28 15.63 -4.28
CA ALA A 298 -4.54 16.88 -4.41
C ALA A 298 -4.09 17.33 -3.00
N PRO A 299 -3.28 18.39 -2.88
CA PRO A 299 -2.91 18.90 -1.56
C PRO A 299 -4.16 19.23 -0.75
N SER A 300 -4.24 18.63 0.43
CA SER A 300 -5.36 18.69 1.38
C SER A 300 -6.63 17.97 0.94
N HIS A 301 -6.66 17.29 -0.21
CA HIS A 301 -7.86 16.63 -0.74
C HIS A 301 -7.65 15.13 -0.88
N TYR A 302 -8.59 14.37 -0.36
CA TYR A 302 -8.57 12.92 -0.38
C TYR A 302 -9.89 12.38 -0.93
N PHE A 303 -9.81 11.44 -1.87
CA PHE A 303 -10.95 10.67 -2.30
C PHE A 303 -11.26 9.60 -1.25
N LEU A 304 -12.49 9.59 -0.77
CA LEU A 304 -12.98 8.58 0.15
C LEU A 304 -13.45 7.37 -0.65
N ARG A 305 -12.88 6.20 -0.35
CA ARG A 305 -13.33 4.90 -0.85
C ARG A 305 -14.07 4.16 0.24
N VAL A 306 -15.32 3.80 -0.05
CA VAL A 306 -16.19 3.04 0.84
C VAL A 306 -16.81 1.91 0.06
N GLU A 307 -16.68 0.70 0.62
CA GLU A 307 -17.34 -0.50 0.11
C GLU A 307 -18.09 -1.17 1.26
N VAL A 308 -19.35 -1.57 1.00
CA VAL A 308 -20.15 -2.40 1.90
C VAL A 308 -20.20 -3.80 1.30
N VAL A 309 -19.86 -4.82 2.11
CA VAL A 309 -19.74 -6.24 1.73
C VAL A 309 -20.56 -7.11 2.66
#